data_AF-A0AAU4SNE4-F1
#
_entry.id   AF-A0AAU4SNE4-F1
#
_cell.length_a   1.000
_cell.length_b   1.000
_cell.length_c   1.000
_cell.angle_alpha   90.00
_cell.angle_beta   90.00
_cell.angle_gamma   90.00
#
_symmetry.space_group_name_H-M   'P 1'
#
loop_
_entity.id
_entity.type
_entity.pdbx_description
1 polymer ?
#
loop_
_entity_poly.entity_id
_entity_poly.type
_entity_poly.pdbx_seq_one_letter_code
_entity_poly.pdbx_strand_id
1 'polypeptide(L)'
;MTPADVPRADTPDRRRRRRLAWALVVTAPLVAEFASGNLPVTYVWLLVIYAPLYGGAAVLIRDAGRRSARPWPVIFTLGLAYGVIEESFISFSLFNPDYADLRLLDFGWIPALGIGSWWTTFVVLLHAVWSICVPIALVEALAGDLADRPWLTPRGLAWAVLAIGLGGAATAGITLSEDDFVPSSAHLSGAVVAVMALIALAGCLARTLRRSSRAAGDGAAPPGAPPELAASGQPVVPAGAAPKPQRAAAAAVSATLLFVAGAAQVGPAPAVVTVYLVLVAWGVTAVRRWSARPDWSPRHNLALAAGALVPHLAFAVAQQSLVEVPLWLDLLGDLIFISGTTALVMAGWRAVGRSAP
;
A
#
# COMPACT_ATOMS: atom_id res chain seq x y z
N MET A 1 -8.43 25.66 41.79
CA MET A 1 -8.12 25.41 40.37
C MET A 1 -6.94 24.47 40.33
N THR A 2 -7.18 23.17 40.16
CA THR A 2 -6.13 22.14 40.15
C THR A 2 -5.28 22.29 38.87
N PRO A 3 -3.99 21.90 38.87
CA PRO A 3 -3.11 21.99 37.69
C PRO A 3 -3.53 21.15 36.46
N ALA A 4 -4.73 20.57 36.48
CA ALA A 4 -5.23 19.64 35.47
C ALA A 4 -5.90 20.32 34.26
N ASP A 5 -6.21 21.62 34.32
CA ASP A 5 -7.02 22.31 33.30
C ASP A 5 -6.23 23.24 32.36
N VAL A 6 -4.89 23.11 32.30
CA VAL A 6 -4.14 23.76 31.21
C VAL A 6 -4.28 22.87 29.96
N PRO A 7 -4.97 23.31 28.89
CA PRO A 7 -4.98 22.56 27.64
C PRO A 7 -3.55 22.37 27.17
N ARG A 8 -3.06 21.12 27.20
CA ARG A 8 -1.70 20.78 26.77
C ARG A 8 -1.50 21.26 25.34
N ALA A 9 -0.79 22.36 25.19
CA ALA A 9 -0.45 22.93 23.88
C ALA A 9 0.22 21.84 23.03
N ASP A 10 -0.28 21.68 21.81
CA ASP A 10 0.17 20.62 20.92
C ASP A 10 1.62 20.88 20.50
N THR A 11 2.54 19.98 20.88
CA THR A 11 3.97 20.13 20.58
C THR A 11 4.20 20.22 19.06
N PRO A 12 5.25 20.91 18.60
CA PRO A 12 5.54 21.05 17.16
C PRO A 12 5.56 19.70 16.41
N ASP A 13 6.12 18.66 17.03
CA ASP A 13 6.13 17.28 16.51
C ASP A 13 4.73 16.68 16.36
N ARG A 14 3.85 16.88 17.35
CA ARG A 14 2.49 16.32 17.31
C ARG A 14 1.66 16.99 16.21
N ARG A 15 1.84 18.30 16.01
CA ARG A 15 1.23 19.02 14.88
C ARG A 15 1.74 18.51 13.53
N ARG A 16 3.05 18.29 13.40
CA ARG A 16 3.67 17.72 12.19
C ARG A 16 3.14 16.31 11.88
N ARG A 17 3.12 15.41 12.87
CA ARG A 17 2.58 14.04 12.71
C ARG A 17 1.11 14.06 12.29
N ARG A 18 0.30 14.96 12.87
CA ARG A 18 -1.10 15.12 12.49
C ARG A 18 -1.25 15.58 11.04
N ARG A 19 -0.42 16.54 10.59
CA ARG A 19 -0.41 17.00 9.18
C ARG A 19 -0.03 15.87 8.23
N LEU A 20 0.98 15.05 8.57
CA LEU A 20 1.38 13.90 7.76
C LEU A 20 0.29 12.83 7.69
N ALA A 21 -0.37 12.54 8.81
CA ALA A 21 -1.51 11.62 8.84
C ALA A 21 -2.63 12.11 7.91
N TRP A 22 -3.03 13.38 8.00
CA TRP A 22 -4.03 13.95 7.10
C TRP A 22 -3.59 14.00 5.63
N ALA A 23 -2.32 14.30 5.37
CA ALA A 23 -1.78 14.23 4.02
C ALA A 23 -1.93 12.82 3.44
N LEU A 24 -1.65 11.77 4.22
CA LEU A 24 -1.86 10.38 3.80
C LEU A 24 -3.34 10.02 3.65
N VAL A 25 -4.21 10.51 4.55
CA VAL A 25 -5.67 10.31 4.45
C VAL A 25 -6.22 10.82 3.11
N VAL A 26 -5.70 11.94 2.62
CA VAL A 26 -6.12 12.51 1.33
C VAL A 26 -5.38 11.88 0.15
N THR A 27 -4.08 11.60 0.29
CA THR A 27 -3.27 11.06 -0.81
C THR A 27 -3.69 9.63 -1.20
N ALA A 28 -4.08 8.80 -0.24
CA ALA A 28 -4.44 7.41 -0.52
C ALA A 28 -5.62 7.24 -1.51
N PRO A 29 -6.81 7.83 -1.28
CA PRO A 29 -7.91 7.73 -2.24
C PRO A 29 -7.62 8.45 -3.56
N LEU A 30 -6.84 9.55 -3.54
CA LEU A 30 -6.41 10.21 -4.77
C LEU A 30 -5.55 9.29 -5.65
N VAL A 31 -4.65 8.50 -5.05
CA VAL A 31 -3.86 7.53 -5.81
C VAL A 31 -4.71 6.33 -6.25
N ALA A 32 -5.61 5.85 -5.39
CA ALA A 32 -6.41 4.66 -5.65
C ALA A 32 -7.44 4.85 -6.77
N GLU A 33 -8.16 5.98 -6.75
CA GLU A 33 -9.37 6.16 -7.58
C GLU A 33 -9.19 7.18 -8.70
N PHE A 34 -8.40 8.23 -8.46
CA PHE A 34 -8.31 9.35 -9.39
C PHE A 34 -7.06 9.26 -10.25
N ALA A 35 -5.90 8.96 -9.66
CA ALA A 35 -4.65 8.73 -10.40
C ALA A 35 -4.67 7.43 -11.22
N SER A 36 -5.58 6.51 -10.89
CA SER A 36 -5.84 5.31 -11.68
C SER A 36 -6.69 5.64 -12.92
N GLY A 37 -7.39 6.77 -12.97
CA GLY A 37 -8.37 7.09 -14.02
C GLY A 37 -9.72 6.40 -13.83
N ASN A 38 -9.96 5.82 -12.63
CA ASN A 38 -11.21 5.11 -12.32
C ASN A 38 -12.39 6.08 -12.20
N LEU A 39 -12.15 7.22 -11.53
CA LEU A 39 -13.15 8.26 -11.30
C LEU A 39 -12.75 9.61 -11.92
N PRO A 40 -13.68 10.30 -12.59
CA PRO A 40 -13.42 11.60 -13.16
C PRO A 40 -13.34 12.68 -12.07
N VAL A 41 -12.69 13.80 -12.38
CA VAL A 41 -12.47 14.90 -11.42
C VAL A 41 -13.77 15.48 -10.85
N THR A 42 -14.89 15.35 -11.55
CA THR A 42 -16.22 15.76 -11.08
C THR A 42 -16.69 15.00 -9.85
N TYR A 43 -16.13 13.80 -9.60
CA TYR A 43 -16.45 12.95 -8.45
C TYR A 43 -15.49 13.16 -7.27
N VAL A 44 -14.64 14.19 -7.29
CA VAL A 44 -13.72 14.51 -6.18
C VAL A 44 -14.42 14.71 -4.83
N TRP A 45 -15.72 15.02 -4.83
CA TRP A 45 -16.53 15.11 -3.62
C TRP A 45 -16.67 13.75 -2.89
N LEU A 46 -16.53 12.61 -3.59
CA LEU A 46 -16.50 11.27 -2.99
C LEU A 46 -15.31 11.07 -2.05
N LEU A 47 -14.31 11.96 -2.05
CA LEU A 47 -13.25 11.95 -1.03
C LEU A 47 -13.82 12.03 0.40
N VAL A 48 -15.02 12.56 0.61
CA VAL A 48 -15.67 12.53 1.94
C VAL A 48 -15.93 11.10 2.42
N ILE A 49 -16.17 10.16 1.49
CA ILE A 49 -16.41 8.74 1.76
C ILE A 49 -15.11 7.93 1.65
N TYR A 50 -14.33 8.18 0.60
CA TYR A 50 -13.10 7.44 0.34
C TYR A 50 -11.93 7.81 1.24
N ALA A 51 -11.85 9.04 1.76
CA ALA A 51 -10.78 9.39 2.71
C ALA A 51 -10.88 8.62 4.04
N PRO A 52 -12.06 8.44 4.65
CA PRO A 52 -12.23 7.50 5.76
C PRO A 52 -11.82 6.06 5.43
N LEU A 53 -12.25 5.54 4.27
CA LEU A 53 -12.00 4.17 3.82
C LEU A 53 -10.53 3.92 3.47
N TYR A 54 -10.06 4.50 2.36
CA TYR A 54 -8.70 4.36 1.86
C TYR A 54 -7.68 5.04 2.77
N GLY A 55 -7.95 6.31 3.13
CA GLY A 55 -7.05 7.12 3.93
C GLY A 55 -6.91 6.61 5.35
N GLY A 56 -8.01 6.20 5.98
CA GLY A 56 -8.01 5.56 7.30
C GLY A 56 -7.20 4.27 7.29
N ALA A 57 -7.41 3.41 6.28
CA ALA A 57 -6.66 2.17 6.11
C ALA A 57 -5.17 2.42 5.91
N ALA A 58 -4.80 3.33 5.00
CA ALA A 58 -3.41 3.67 4.71
C ALA A 58 -2.66 4.16 5.96
N VAL A 59 -3.24 5.08 6.74
CA VAL A 59 -2.60 5.55 7.98
C VAL A 59 -2.52 4.43 9.02
N LEU A 60 -3.60 3.65 9.22
CA LEU A 60 -3.61 2.56 10.19
C LEU A 60 -2.55 1.49 9.88
N ILE A 61 -2.50 1.04 8.63
CA ILE A 61 -1.56 0.03 8.14
C ILE A 61 -0.12 0.52 8.24
N ARG A 62 0.12 1.78 7.83
CA ARG A 62 1.42 2.43 7.98
C ARG A 62 1.87 2.42 9.43
N ASP A 63 1.00 2.82 10.35
CA ASP A 63 1.32 2.91 11.77
C ASP A 63 1.53 1.54 12.42
N ALA A 64 0.78 0.52 12.01
CA ALA A 64 1.00 -0.86 12.42
C ALA A 64 2.37 -1.38 11.93
N GLY A 65 2.70 -1.11 10.66
CA GLY A 65 3.99 -1.42 10.06
C GLY A 65 5.16 -0.77 10.78
N ARG A 66 5.10 0.55 11.02
CA ARG A 66 6.16 1.34 11.68
C ARG A 66 6.35 1.02 13.14
N ARG A 67 5.42 0.30 13.76
CA ARG A 67 5.67 -0.28 15.09
C ARG A 67 6.62 -1.48 15.00
N SER A 68 6.71 -2.19 13.88
CA SER A 68 7.54 -3.39 13.68
C SER A 68 9.00 -3.09 13.34
N ALA A 69 9.90 -4.08 13.48
CA ALA A 69 11.32 -3.93 13.14
C ALA A 69 11.58 -3.87 11.63
N ARG A 70 10.67 -4.41 10.81
CA ARG A 70 10.75 -4.38 9.34
C ARG A 70 9.37 -3.98 8.80
N PRO A 71 9.14 -2.67 8.58
CA PRO A 71 7.80 -2.14 8.34
C PRO A 71 7.19 -2.61 7.01
N TRP A 72 7.96 -2.59 5.92
CA TRP A 72 7.43 -2.85 4.57
C TRP A 72 6.80 -4.23 4.36
N PRO A 73 7.38 -5.36 4.84
CA PRO A 73 6.70 -6.66 4.77
C PRO A 73 5.35 -6.66 5.49
N VAL A 74 5.26 -6.01 6.66
CA VAL A 74 4.01 -5.91 7.42
C VAL A 74 3.00 -5.02 6.69
N ILE A 75 3.44 -3.87 6.17
CA ILE A 75 2.60 -2.94 5.39
C ILE A 75 2.03 -3.64 4.16
N PHE A 76 2.87 -4.34 3.39
CA PHE A 76 2.44 -5.03 2.18
C PHE A 76 1.43 -6.15 2.50
N THR A 77 1.71 -7.00 3.51
CA THR A 77 0.76 -8.06 3.90
C THR A 77 -0.57 -7.50 4.41
N LEU A 78 -0.56 -6.41 5.18
CA LEU A 78 -1.79 -5.74 5.60
C LEU A 78 -2.50 -5.04 4.44
N GLY A 79 -1.76 -4.55 3.44
CA GLY A 79 -2.33 -4.03 2.19
C GLY A 79 -3.06 -5.10 1.38
N LEU A 80 -2.53 -6.33 1.34
CA LEU A 80 -3.25 -7.48 0.76
C LEU A 80 -4.54 -7.76 1.54
N ALA A 81 -4.50 -7.69 2.87
CA ALA A 81 -5.71 -7.87 3.68
C ALA A 81 -6.74 -6.77 3.40
N TYR A 82 -6.31 -5.53 3.20
CA TYR A 82 -7.17 -4.42 2.80
C TYR A 82 -7.80 -4.65 1.42
N GLY A 83 -7.03 -5.10 0.43
CA GLY A 83 -7.58 -5.44 -0.88
C GLY A 83 -8.63 -6.55 -0.83
N VAL A 84 -8.45 -7.57 0.01
CA VAL A 84 -9.50 -8.58 0.23
C VAL A 84 -10.72 -7.95 0.91
N ILE A 85 -10.54 -7.02 1.85
CA ILE A 85 -11.65 -6.35 2.54
C ILE A 85 -12.51 -5.55 1.56
N GLU A 86 -11.88 -4.69 0.76
CA GLU A 86 -12.56 -3.91 -0.29
C GLU A 86 -13.38 -4.83 -1.19
N GLU A 87 -12.72 -5.82 -1.78
CA GLU A 87 -13.33 -6.57 -2.88
C GLU A 87 -14.30 -7.66 -2.44
N SER A 88 -14.29 -8.01 -1.14
CA SER A 88 -15.19 -9.02 -0.57
C SER A 88 -16.38 -8.44 0.18
N PHE A 89 -16.22 -7.29 0.84
CA PHE A 89 -17.23 -6.74 1.76
C PHE A 89 -17.76 -5.37 1.34
N ILE A 90 -17.10 -4.70 0.40
CA ILE A 90 -17.43 -3.33 0.00
C ILE A 90 -17.91 -3.28 -1.46
N SER A 91 -17.07 -3.70 -2.40
CA SER A 91 -17.43 -3.73 -3.82
C SER A 91 -18.12 -5.04 -4.23
N PHE A 92 -17.91 -6.11 -3.45
CA PHE A 92 -18.34 -7.48 -3.75
C PHE A 92 -17.78 -8.07 -5.07
N SER A 93 -16.82 -7.39 -5.71
CA SER A 93 -16.32 -7.75 -7.03
C SER A 93 -15.65 -9.14 -7.08
N LEU A 94 -15.15 -9.67 -5.95
CA LEU A 94 -14.53 -11.01 -5.95
C LEU A 94 -15.54 -12.11 -6.26
N PHE A 95 -16.83 -11.87 -6.00
CA PHE A 95 -17.89 -12.87 -6.04
C PHE A 95 -19.00 -12.52 -7.02
N ASN A 96 -19.12 -11.24 -7.41
CA ASN A 96 -20.14 -10.78 -8.33
C ASN A 96 -19.75 -11.14 -9.79
N PRO A 97 -20.50 -12.03 -10.47
CA PRO A 97 -20.19 -12.43 -11.84
C PRO A 97 -20.36 -11.32 -12.87
N ASP A 98 -21.13 -10.28 -12.54
CA ASP A 98 -21.52 -9.18 -13.43
C ASP A 98 -21.10 -7.81 -12.86
N TYR A 99 -20.06 -7.79 -12.00
CA TYR A 99 -19.56 -6.56 -11.37
C TYR A 99 -19.25 -5.47 -12.41
N ALA A 100 -19.81 -4.28 -12.22
CA ALA A 100 -19.68 -3.16 -13.15
C ALA A 100 -20.09 -3.50 -14.59
N ASP A 101 -21.09 -4.37 -14.76
CA ASP A 101 -21.54 -4.92 -16.05
C ASP A 101 -20.45 -5.71 -16.81
N LEU A 102 -19.43 -6.20 -16.09
CA LEU A 102 -18.30 -6.94 -16.64
C LEU A 102 -18.23 -8.38 -16.11
N ARG A 103 -17.84 -9.30 -16.99
CA ARG A 103 -17.65 -10.73 -16.66
C ARG A 103 -16.25 -11.03 -16.12
N LEU A 104 -15.84 -10.31 -15.07
CA LEU A 104 -14.46 -10.34 -14.55
C LEU A 104 -14.04 -11.69 -13.97
N LEU A 105 -15.01 -12.53 -13.56
CA LEU A 105 -14.74 -13.82 -12.94
C LEU A 105 -14.50 -14.96 -13.94
N ASP A 106 -14.94 -14.80 -15.20
CA ASP A 106 -14.87 -15.85 -16.23
C ASP A 106 -13.42 -16.26 -16.52
N PHE A 107 -12.52 -15.28 -16.64
CA PHE A 107 -11.13 -15.54 -16.96
C PHE A 107 -10.39 -16.10 -15.75
N GLY A 108 -10.16 -17.42 -15.78
CA GLY A 108 -9.55 -18.15 -14.67
C GLY A 108 -10.53 -18.48 -13.55
N TRP A 109 -11.81 -18.72 -13.89
CA TRP A 109 -12.84 -19.17 -12.97
C TRP A 109 -12.43 -20.39 -12.13
N ILE A 110 -12.66 -20.32 -10.81
CA ILE A 110 -12.47 -21.42 -9.86
C ILE A 110 -13.84 -21.80 -9.28
N PRO A 111 -14.51 -22.84 -9.80
CA PRO A 111 -15.87 -23.21 -9.37
C PRO A 111 -16.00 -23.49 -7.87
N ALA A 112 -14.97 -24.09 -7.25
CA ALA A 112 -14.99 -24.45 -5.84
C ALA A 112 -15.00 -23.23 -4.89
N LEU A 113 -14.55 -22.07 -5.38
CA LEU A 113 -14.45 -20.85 -4.58
C LEU A 113 -15.43 -19.77 -5.04
N GLY A 114 -16.01 -19.90 -6.23
CA GLY A 114 -16.90 -18.89 -6.78
C GLY A 114 -16.18 -17.59 -7.18
N ILE A 115 -14.90 -17.67 -7.57
CA ILE A 115 -14.05 -16.50 -7.89
C ILE A 115 -13.31 -16.67 -9.21
N GLY A 116 -12.97 -15.54 -9.86
CA GLY A 116 -11.98 -15.48 -10.92
C GLY A 116 -10.57 -15.33 -10.35
N SER A 117 -9.68 -16.27 -10.66
CA SER A 117 -8.30 -16.24 -10.16
C SER A 117 -7.50 -15.03 -10.65
N TRP A 118 -7.68 -14.65 -11.92
CA TRP A 118 -7.05 -13.44 -12.47
C TRP A 118 -7.56 -12.18 -11.78
N TRP A 119 -8.89 -11.99 -11.72
CA TRP A 119 -9.47 -10.79 -11.10
C TRP A 119 -9.04 -10.67 -9.64
N THR A 120 -9.19 -11.74 -8.87
CA THR A 120 -8.79 -11.79 -7.45
C THR A 120 -7.33 -11.40 -7.26
N THR A 121 -6.42 -11.97 -8.05
CA THR A 121 -4.99 -11.65 -7.92
C THR A 121 -4.67 -10.24 -8.40
N PHE A 122 -5.29 -9.78 -9.48
CA PHE A 122 -5.12 -8.43 -10.00
C PHE A 122 -5.58 -7.37 -8.99
N VAL A 123 -6.83 -7.44 -8.54
CA VAL A 123 -7.45 -6.38 -7.75
C VAL A 123 -6.87 -6.29 -6.33
N VAL A 124 -6.57 -7.44 -5.70
CA VAL A 124 -5.94 -7.46 -4.37
C VAL A 124 -4.53 -6.85 -4.41
N LEU A 125 -3.77 -7.13 -5.47
CA LEU A 125 -2.46 -6.50 -5.68
C LEU A 125 -2.59 -5.02 -6.03
N LEU A 126 -3.61 -4.65 -6.79
CA LEU A 126 -3.91 -3.27 -7.13
C LEU A 126 -4.09 -2.43 -5.84
N HIS A 127 -4.93 -2.89 -4.93
CA HIS A 127 -5.13 -2.20 -3.65
C HIS A 127 -3.89 -2.22 -2.74
N ALA A 128 -3.20 -3.36 -2.65
CA ALA A 128 -2.02 -3.45 -1.80
C ALA A 128 -0.91 -2.48 -2.24
N VAL A 129 -0.72 -2.32 -3.54
CA VAL A 129 0.35 -1.47 -4.09
C VAL A 129 -0.09 -0.01 -4.20
N TRP A 130 -1.16 0.29 -4.95
CA TRP A 130 -1.52 1.66 -5.30
C TRP A 130 -2.42 2.33 -4.26
N SER A 131 -3.29 1.60 -3.57
CA SER A 131 -4.11 2.17 -2.50
C SER A 131 -3.36 2.32 -1.17
N ILE A 132 -2.33 1.49 -0.93
CA ILE A 132 -1.61 1.43 0.35
C ILE A 132 -0.12 1.77 0.22
N CYS A 133 0.69 0.95 -0.46
CA CYS A 133 2.16 1.08 -0.40
C CYS A 133 2.68 2.38 -1.03
N VAL A 134 2.18 2.74 -2.22
CA VAL A 134 2.58 3.94 -2.96
C VAL A 134 2.26 5.22 -2.17
N PRO A 135 1.01 5.49 -1.72
CA PRO A 135 0.71 6.71 -0.98
C PRO A 135 1.47 6.81 0.33
N ILE A 136 1.70 5.68 1.04
CA ILE A 136 2.57 5.66 2.23
C ILE A 136 3.98 6.15 1.89
N ALA A 137 4.61 5.59 0.85
CA ALA A 137 5.97 5.96 0.45
C ALA A 137 6.08 7.43 0.02
N LEU A 138 5.07 7.95 -0.70
CA LEU A 138 5.04 9.35 -1.13
C LEU A 138 4.98 10.31 0.06
N VAL A 139 4.09 10.06 1.02
CA VAL A 139 3.94 10.94 2.19
C VAL A 139 5.10 10.80 3.17
N GLU A 140 5.66 9.61 3.33
CA GLU A 140 6.86 9.42 4.15
C GLU A 140 8.09 10.14 3.61
N ALA A 141 8.20 10.33 2.29
CA ALA A 141 9.26 11.15 1.71
C ALA A 141 9.21 12.61 2.17
N LEU A 142 8.04 13.11 2.57
CA LEU A 142 7.85 14.45 3.15
C LEU A 142 8.09 14.49 4.68
N ALA A 143 8.10 13.33 5.33
CA ALA A 143 8.07 13.22 6.79
C ALA A 143 9.44 13.47 7.44
N GLY A 144 10.54 13.31 6.71
CA GLY A 144 11.89 13.44 7.25
C GLY A 144 12.14 12.49 8.41
N ASP A 145 12.59 13.01 9.55
CA ASP A 145 12.85 12.26 10.79
C ASP A 145 11.62 11.58 11.41
N LEU A 146 10.41 11.96 10.96
CA LEU A 146 9.15 11.37 11.39
C LEU A 146 8.70 10.17 10.53
N ALA A 147 9.41 9.86 9.42
CA ALA A 147 9.05 8.78 8.50
C ALA A 147 9.03 7.40 9.19
N ASP A 148 9.94 7.17 10.14
CA ASP A 148 10.07 5.90 10.86
C ASP A 148 9.33 5.85 12.20
N ARG A 149 8.56 6.89 12.52
CA ARG A 149 7.83 6.98 13.81
C ARG A 149 6.33 6.83 13.62
N PRO A 150 5.61 6.11 14.51
CA PRO A 150 4.15 6.15 14.54
C PRO A 150 3.60 7.58 14.62
N TRP A 151 2.60 7.88 13.79
CA TRP A 151 1.92 9.18 13.74
C TRP A 151 0.65 9.18 14.59
N LEU A 152 0.01 8.02 14.77
CA LEU A 152 -1.23 7.90 15.53
C LEU A 152 -0.97 7.60 17.01
N THR A 153 -1.78 8.25 17.84
CA THR A 153 -1.97 7.86 19.25
C THR A 153 -2.93 6.67 19.34
N PRO A 154 -3.06 5.99 20.49
CA PRO A 154 -4.06 4.93 20.66
C PRO A 154 -5.49 5.35 20.32
N ARG A 155 -5.87 6.58 20.67
CA ARG A 155 -7.17 7.16 20.26
C ARG A 155 -7.24 7.38 18.75
N GLY A 156 -6.14 7.80 18.13
CA GLY A 156 -6.05 7.95 16.68
C GLY A 156 -6.21 6.62 15.94
N LEU A 157 -5.70 5.52 16.49
CA LEU A 157 -5.92 4.17 15.95
C LEU A 157 -7.40 3.78 16.01
N ALA A 158 -8.06 4.00 17.14
CA ALA A 158 -9.50 3.73 17.27
C ALA A 158 -10.34 4.55 16.28
N TRP A 159 -10.01 5.84 16.12
CA TRP A 159 -10.65 6.70 15.11
C TRP A 159 -10.39 6.23 13.69
N ALA A 160 -9.20 5.74 13.36
CA ALA A 160 -8.90 5.19 12.04
C ALA A 160 -9.74 3.93 11.76
N VAL A 161 -9.84 3.01 12.72
CA VAL A 161 -10.70 1.81 12.59
C VAL A 161 -12.17 2.20 12.38
N LEU A 162 -12.67 3.14 13.19
CA LEU A 162 -14.05 3.63 13.03
C LEU A 162 -14.26 4.31 11.67
N ALA A 163 -13.32 5.13 11.22
CA ALA A 163 -13.38 5.80 9.92
C ALA A 163 -13.42 4.79 8.77
N ILE A 164 -12.60 3.75 8.81
CA ILE A 164 -12.62 2.65 7.82
C ILE A 164 -13.98 1.96 7.82
N GLY A 165 -14.52 1.63 9.00
CA GLY A 165 -15.83 0.99 9.13
C GLY A 165 -16.97 1.84 8.57
N LEU A 166 -16.98 3.15 8.87
CA LEU A 166 -18.00 4.08 8.38
C LEU A 166 -17.87 4.32 6.87
N GLY A 167 -16.66 4.56 6.37
CA GLY A 167 -16.41 4.75 4.94
C GLY A 167 -16.71 3.48 4.13
N GLY A 168 -16.33 2.31 4.65
CA GLY A 168 -16.64 1.02 4.04
C GLY A 168 -18.14 0.72 4.03
N ALA A 169 -18.85 0.96 5.13
CA ALA A 169 -20.31 0.78 5.18
C ALA A 169 -21.05 1.74 4.23
N ALA A 170 -20.61 3.00 4.13
CA ALA A 170 -21.16 3.97 3.20
C ALA A 170 -20.93 3.54 1.74
N THR A 171 -19.72 3.08 1.41
CA THR A 171 -19.37 2.62 0.06
C THR A 171 -20.12 1.35 -0.31
N ALA A 172 -20.17 0.36 0.59
CA ALA A 172 -20.97 -0.86 0.40
C ALA A 172 -22.46 -0.55 0.21
N GLY A 173 -22.98 0.45 0.93
CA GLY A 173 -24.35 0.93 0.74
C GLY A 173 -24.60 1.56 -0.63
N ILE A 174 -23.60 2.25 -1.19
CA ILE A 174 -23.66 2.75 -2.58
C ILE A 174 -23.64 1.57 -3.55
N THR A 175 -22.71 0.62 -3.38
CA THR A 175 -22.65 -0.60 -4.21
C THR A 175 -24.00 -1.33 -4.24
N LEU A 176 -24.60 -1.57 -3.07
CA LEU A 176 -25.91 -2.23 -2.96
C LEU A 176 -27.09 -1.42 -3.49
N SER A 177 -26.91 -0.12 -3.71
CA SER A 177 -27.93 0.73 -4.34
C SER A 177 -27.86 0.72 -5.85
N GLU A 178 -26.72 0.32 -6.41
CA GLU A 178 -26.44 0.24 -7.85
C GLU A 178 -26.58 -1.20 -8.37
N ASP A 179 -26.27 -2.20 -7.52
CA ASP A 179 -26.29 -3.62 -7.86
C ASP A 179 -26.95 -4.43 -6.72
N ASP A 180 -27.88 -5.33 -7.08
CA ASP A 180 -28.61 -6.19 -6.15
C ASP A 180 -27.79 -7.42 -5.68
N PHE A 181 -26.58 -7.62 -6.21
CA PHE A 181 -25.74 -8.76 -5.86
C PHE A 181 -25.28 -8.73 -4.40
N VAL A 182 -25.50 -9.84 -3.71
CA VAL A 182 -25.01 -10.07 -2.34
C VAL A 182 -24.25 -11.39 -2.28
N PRO A 183 -22.98 -11.42 -1.82
CA PRO A 183 -22.23 -12.66 -1.67
C PRO A 183 -22.89 -13.64 -0.69
N SER A 184 -22.73 -14.94 -0.96
CA SER A 184 -23.19 -15.98 -0.05
C SER A 184 -22.46 -15.92 1.31
N SER A 185 -23.08 -16.47 2.36
CA SER A 185 -22.44 -16.60 3.68
C SER A 185 -21.13 -17.40 3.63
N ALA A 186 -21.01 -18.36 2.70
CA ALA A 186 -19.79 -19.11 2.47
C ALA A 186 -18.67 -18.22 1.90
N HIS A 187 -18.99 -17.37 0.91
CA HIS A 187 -18.04 -16.40 0.35
C HIS A 187 -17.55 -15.42 1.43
N LEU A 188 -18.47 -14.84 2.21
CA LEU A 188 -18.13 -13.92 3.28
C LEU A 188 -17.28 -14.60 4.36
N SER A 189 -17.61 -15.84 4.74
CA SER A 189 -16.82 -16.61 5.71
C SER A 189 -15.42 -16.91 5.19
N GLY A 190 -15.28 -17.29 3.91
CA GLY A 190 -13.99 -17.51 3.25
C GLY A 190 -13.13 -16.25 3.24
N ALA A 191 -13.72 -15.10 2.90
CA ALA A 191 -13.05 -13.80 2.94
C ALA A 191 -12.59 -13.43 4.35
N VAL A 192 -13.41 -13.65 5.39
CA VAL A 192 -13.01 -13.44 6.79
C VAL A 192 -11.79 -14.30 7.14
N VAL A 193 -11.80 -15.59 6.78
CA VAL A 193 -10.66 -16.49 7.03
C VAL A 193 -9.40 -15.98 6.32
N ALA A 194 -9.50 -15.56 5.06
CA ALA A 194 -8.37 -15.04 4.29
C ALA A 194 -7.79 -13.75 4.92
N VAL A 195 -8.66 -12.80 5.31
CA VAL A 195 -8.26 -11.57 6.00
C VAL A 195 -7.56 -11.88 7.33
N MET A 196 -8.15 -12.76 8.14
CA MET A 196 -7.58 -13.13 9.44
C MET A 196 -6.24 -13.86 9.28
N ALA A 197 -6.08 -14.70 8.25
CA ALA A 197 -4.81 -15.35 7.93
C ALA A 197 -3.72 -14.33 7.55
N LEU A 198 -4.06 -13.32 6.73
CA LEU A 198 -3.14 -12.25 6.35
C LEU A 198 -2.75 -11.37 7.56
N ILE A 199 -3.71 -11.01 8.42
CA ILE A 199 -3.45 -10.27 9.65
C ILE A 199 -2.55 -11.09 10.59
N ALA A 200 -2.83 -12.39 10.76
CA ALA A 200 -2.01 -13.29 11.57
C ALA A 200 -0.57 -13.41 11.02
N LEU A 201 -0.43 -13.52 9.69
CA LEU A 201 0.86 -13.53 9.00
C LEU A 201 1.62 -12.21 9.23
N ALA A 202 0.97 -11.06 9.08
CA ALA A 202 1.57 -9.76 9.38
C ALA A 202 2.06 -9.66 10.84
N GLY A 203 1.26 -10.16 11.79
CA GLY A 203 1.63 -10.26 13.21
C GLY A 203 2.78 -11.24 13.48
N CYS A 204 2.89 -12.33 12.71
CA CYS A 204 4.01 -13.26 12.77
C CYS A 204 5.30 -12.60 12.26
N LEU A 205 5.24 -11.97 11.07
CA LEU A 205 6.35 -11.21 10.49
C LEU A 205 6.85 -10.12 11.44
N ALA A 206 5.92 -9.36 12.05
CA ALA A 206 6.25 -8.31 13.01
C ALA A 206 6.97 -8.85 14.27
N ARG A 207 6.67 -10.08 14.72
CA ARG A 207 7.30 -10.70 15.90
C ARG A 207 8.66 -11.34 15.57
N THR A 208 8.72 -12.15 14.53
CA THR A 208 9.94 -12.88 14.13
C THR A 208 11.07 -11.93 13.79
N LEU A 209 10.77 -10.86 13.04
CA LEU A 209 11.77 -9.91 12.58
C LEU A 209 12.30 -8.99 13.70
N ARG A 210 11.52 -8.80 14.78
CA ARG A 210 12.01 -8.16 16.02
C ARG A 210 13.01 -9.04 16.76
N ARG A 211 12.73 -10.35 16.89
CA ARG A 211 13.62 -11.30 17.60
C ARG A 211 14.98 -11.38 16.92
N SER A 212 15.02 -11.48 15.60
CA SER A 212 16.28 -11.48 14.84
C SER A 212 17.09 -10.19 15.00
N SER A 213 16.41 -9.04 15.08
CA SER A 213 17.09 -7.74 15.26
C SER A 213 17.68 -7.57 16.66
N ARG A 214 17.00 -8.08 17.70
CA ARG A 214 17.54 -8.12 19.07
C ARG A 214 18.71 -9.08 19.21
N ALA A 215 18.58 -10.31 18.69
CA ALA A 215 19.66 -11.29 18.74
C ALA A 215 20.95 -10.83 18.02
N ALA A 216 20.84 -10.03 16.96
CA ALA A 216 22.00 -9.45 16.29
C ALA A 216 22.62 -8.26 17.05
N GLY A 217 21.84 -7.52 17.83
CA GLY A 217 22.32 -6.42 18.69
C GLY A 217 22.91 -6.88 20.02
N ASP A 218 22.40 -7.99 20.56
CA ASP A 218 22.85 -8.61 21.80
C ASP A 218 24.06 -9.56 21.60
N GLY A 219 24.53 -9.71 20.35
CA GLY A 219 25.77 -10.43 20.01
C GLY A 219 27.06 -9.72 20.42
N ALA A 220 26.98 -8.71 21.30
CA ALA A 220 28.15 -8.28 22.08
C ALA A 220 28.59 -9.46 22.95
N ALA A 221 29.81 -9.95 22.72
CA ALA A 221 30.33 -11.14 23.37
C ALA A 221 30.12 -11.10 24.90
N PRO A 222 29.79 -12.23 25.55
CA PRO A 222 29.74 -12.29 27.01
C PRO A 222 31.07 -11.78 27.60
N PRO A 223 31.06 -11.06 28.74
CA PRO A 223 32.29 -10.66 29.39
C PRO A 223 33.04 -11.94 29.81
N GLY A 224 34.12 -12.29 29.10
CA GLY A 224 34.97 -13.45 29.42
C GLY A 224 35.09 -14.53 28.33
N ALA A 225 34.59 -14.33 27.11
CA ALA A 225 34.86 -15.28 26.02
C ALA A 225 36.36 -15.27 25.63
N PRO A 226 37.03 -16.44 25.47
CA PRO A 226 38.41 -16.53 25.03
C PRO A 226 38.63 -15.85 23.67
N PRO A 227 39.76 -15.16 23.45
CA PRO A 227 40.02 -14.37 22.24
C PRO A 227 40.04 -15.18 20.93
N GLU A 228 40.08 -16.52 21.01
CA GLU A 228 40.07 -17.41 19.85
C GLU A 228 38.70 -17.53 19.15
N LEU A 229 37.57 -17.37 19.87
CA LEU A 229 36.25 -17.43 19.23
C LEU A 229 35.88 -16.15 18.48
N ALA A 230 36.47 -15.02 18.87
CA ALA A 230 36.32 -13.72 18.20
C ALA A 230 37.07 -13.66 16.86
N ALA A 231 38.01 -14.57 16.62
CA ALA A 231 38.78 -14.69 15.38
C ALA A 231 38.10 -15.57 14.32
N SER A 232 36.95 -16.22 14.63
CA SER A 232 36.08 -16.81 13.62
C SER A 232 35.27 -15.74 12.89
N GLY A 233 35.97 -14.75 12.34
CA GLY A 233 35.43 -13.78 11.40
C GLY A 233 34.94 -14.53 10.17
N GLN A 234 33.71 -15.04 10.24
CA GLN A 234 32.89 -15.31 9.06
C GLN A 234 33.07 -14.08 8.18
N PRO A 235 33.58 -14.22 6.94
CA PRO A 235 33.77 -13.08 6.08
C PRO A 235 32.43 -12.39 5.97
N VAL A 236 32.34 -11.17 6.52
CA VAL A 236 31.27 -10.24 6.19
C VAL A 236 31.49 -9.98 4.71
N VAL A 237 30.92 -10.83 3.86
CA VAL A 237 30.90 -10.65 2.41
C VAL A 237 30.49 -9.20 2.22
N PRO A 238 31.31 -8.36 1.58
CA PRO A 238 30.99 -6.96 1.43
C PRO A 238 29.58 -6.90 0.88
N ALA A 239 28.65 -6.37 1.67
CA ALA A 239 27.31 -6.16 1.20
C ALA A 239 27.45 -5.11 0.09
N GLY A 240 27.62 -5.56 -1.15
CA GLY A 240 27.64 -4.71 -2.34
C GLY A 240 26.55 -3.64 -2.30
N ALA A 241 26.83 -2.50 -2.92
CA ALA A 241 25.97 -1.33 -2.88
C ALA A 241 24.52 -1.63 -3.30
N ALA A 242 23.57 -0.89 -2.72
CA ALA A 242 22.21 -0.82 -3.23
C ALA A 242 22.22 -0.38 -4.70
N PRO A 243 21.24 -0.82 -5.50
CA PRO A 243 21.05 -0.24 -6.82
C PRO A 243 20.77 1.26 -6.66
N LYS A 244 21.34 2.09 -7.54
CA LYS A 244 21.01 3.52 -7.58
C LYS A 244 19.48 3.71 -7.62
N PRO A 245 18.93 4.77 -6.99
CA PRO A 245 17.48 5.00 -6.96
C PRO A 245 16.81 4.95 -8.34
N GLN A 246 17.47 5.44 -9.39
CA GLN A 246 16.94 5.38 -10.76
C GLN A 246 16.75 3.94 -11.26
N ARG A 247 17.63 3.01 -10.88
CA ARG A 247 17.50 1.59 -11.26
C ARG A 247 16.36 0.94 -10.50
N ALA A 248 16.16 1.30 -9.22
CA ALA A 248 15.00 0.85 -8.47
C ALA A 248 13.68 1.37 -9.09
N ALA A 249 13.63 2.65 -9.48
CA ALA A 249 12.50 3.22 -10.20
C ALA A 249 12.24 2.50 -11.53
N ALA A 250 13.27 2.30 -12.36
CA ALA A 250 13.14 1.60 -13.63
C ALA A 250 12.63 0.16 -13.44
N ALA A 251 13.10 -0.53 -12.39
CA ALA A 251 12.63 -1.87 -12.07
C ALA A 251 11.15 -1.88 -11.64
N ALA A 252 10.71 -0.86 -10.89
CA ALA A 252 9.29 -0.68 -10.53
C ALA A 252 8.43 -0.33 -11.76
N VAL A 253 8.90 0.55 -12.65
CA VAL A 253 8.24 0.84 -13.94
C VAL A 253 8.03 -0.43 -14.74
N SER A 254 9.07 -1.24 -14.93
CA SER A 254 8.97 -2.50 -15.67
C SER A 254 7.99 -3.47 -15.03
N ALA A 255 8.03 -3.61 -13.69
CA ALA A 255 7.11 -4.49 -12.98
C ALA A 255 5.66 -4.03 -13.10
N THR A 256 5.40 -2.73 -13.03
CA THR A 256 4.05 -2.18 -13.21
C THR A 256 3.57 -2.30 -14.65
N LEU A 257 4.43 -2.06 -15.66
CA LEU A 257 4.06 -2.29 -17.06
C LEU A 257 3.65 -3.74 -17.30
N LEU A 258 4.38 -4.70 -16.73
CA LEU A 258 4.03 -6.13 -16.81
C LEU A 258 2.74 -6.44 -16.05
N PHE A 259 2.51 -5.81 -14.90
CA PHE A 259 1.26 -5.94 -14.14
C PHE A 259 0.06 -5.43 -14.97
N VAL A 260 0.16 -4.23 -15.54
CA VAL A 260 -0.89 -3.63 -16.38
C VAL A 260 -1.09 -4.44 -17.66
N ALA A 261 -0.02 -4.93 -18.29
CA ALA A 261 -0.13 -5.78 -19.48
C ALA A 261 -0.88 -7.10 -19.20
N GLY A 262 -0.80 -7.62 -17.95
CA GLY A 262 -1.59 -8.78 -17.53
C GLY A 262 -3.09 -8.53 -17.54
N ALA A 263 -3.55 -7.27 -17.49
CA ALA A 263 -4.95 -6.92 -17.60
C ALA A 263 -5.52 -7.16 -19.02
N ALA A 264 -4.65 -7.23 -20.04
CA ALA A 264 -5.05 -7.59 -21.40
C ALA A 264 -5.34 -9.10 -21.58
N GLN A 265 -5.16 -9.91 -20.53
CA GLN A 265 -5.51 -11.35 -20.50
C GLN A 265 -4.93 -12.15 -21.68
N VAL A 266 -3.73 -11.79 -22.13
CA VAL A 266 -3.06 -12.46 -23.26
C VAL A 266 -2.56 -13.84 -22.82
N GLY A 267 -3.21 -14.89 -23.33
CA GLY A 267 -2.88 -16.29 -23.04
C GLY A 267 -3.81 -16.94 -22.00
N PRO A 268 -3.50 -18.15 -21.53
CA PRO A 268 -4.34 -18.86 -20.56
C PRO A 268 -4.23 -18.24 -19.16
N ALA A 269 -5.35 -18.19 -18.43
CA ALA A 269 -5.41 -17.56 -17.11
C ALA A 269 -4.34 -18.01 -16.10
N PRO A 270 -4.00 -19.31 -15.97
CA PRO A 270 -2.92 -19.74 -15.07
C PRO A 270 -1.56 -19.10 -15.39
N ALA A 271 -1.26 -18.81 -16.65
CA ALA A 271 -0.03 -18.15 -17.05
C ALA A 271 -0.02 -16.68 -16.58
N VAL A 272 -1.12 -15.96 -16.79
CA VAL A 272 -1.25 -14.56 -16.34
C VAL A 272 -1.16 -14.46 -14.82
N VAL A 273 -1.86 -15.33 -14.09
CA VAL A 273 -1.78 -15.40 -12.62
C VAL A 273 -0.36 -15.72 -12.18
N THR A 274 0.32 -16.65 -12.86
CA THR A 274 1.73 -16.97 -12.55
C THR A 274 2.63 -15.76 -12.74
N VAL A 275 2.42 -14.94 -13.78
CA VAL A 275 3.17 -13.68 -13.96
C VAL A 275 2.97 -12.76 -12.76
N TYR A 276 1.74 -12.56 -12.28
CA TYR A 276 1.50 -11.73 -11.09
C TYR A 276 2.20 -12.27 -9.84
N LEU A 277 2.13 -13.58 -9.60
CA LEU A 277 2.80 -14.22 -8.46
C LEU A 277 4.32 -14.08 -8.55
N VAL A 278 4.90 -14.23 -9.75
CA VAL A 278 6.33 -14.03 -10.00
C VAL A 278 6.73 -12.57 -9.80
N LEU A 279 5.93 -11.60 -10.27
CA LEU A 279 6.18 -10.18 -10.07
C LEU A 279 6.19 -9.82 -8.58
N VAL A 280 5.25 -10.34 -7.80
CA VAL A 280 5.20 -10.13 -6.35
C VAL A 280 6.40 -10.78 -5.66
N ALA A 281 6.69 -12.04 -5.98
CA ALA A 281 7.83 -12.75 -5.39
C ALA A 281 9.16 -12.06 -5.72
N TRP A 282 9.34 -11.64 -6.97
CA TRP A 282 10.49 -10.86 -7.42
C TRP A 282 10.55 -9.51 -6.70
N GLY A 283 9.45 -8.75 -6.65
CA GLY A 283 9.41 -7.44 -6.01
C GLY A 283 9.75 -7.52 -4.53
N VAL A 284 9.13 -8.45 -3.80
CA VAL A 284 9.41 -8.69 -2.38
C VAL A 284 10.86 -9.10 -2.16
N THR A 285 11.40 -10.01 -2.97
CA THR A 285 12.79 -10.48 -2.82
C THR A 285 13.81 -9.41 -3.22
N ALA A 286 13.58 -8.66 -4.29
CA ALA A 286 14.41 -7.57 -4.75
C ALA A 286 14.45 -6.45 -3.72
N VAL A 287 13.29 -5.94 -3.30
CA VAL A 287 13.20 -4.87 -2.28
C VAL A 287 13.83 -5.33 -0.97
N ARG A 288 13.58 -6.57 -0.51
CA ARG A 288 14.23 -7.09 0.71
C ARG A 288 15.75 -7.14 0.60
N ARG A 289 16.29 -7.54 -0.55
CA ARG A 289 17.75 -7.63 -0.79
C ARG A 289 18.39 -6.26 -0.94
N TRP A 290 17.70 -5.32 -1.58
CA TRP A 290 18.20 -3.96 -1.79
C TRP A 290 18.07 -3.11 -0.52
N SER A 291 16.96 -3.24 0.22
CA SER A 291 16.72 -2.49 1.45
C SER A 291 17.56 -2.97 2.64
N ALA A 292 18.20 -4.13 2.52
CA ALA A 292 19.16 -4.62 3.50
C ALA A 292 20.57 -4.00 3.32
N ARG A 293 20.80 -3.22 2.26
CA ARG A 293 22.10 -2.60 1.99
C ARG A 293 22.26 -1.29 2.80
N PRO A 294 23.47 -0.96 3.29
CA PRO A 294 23.71 0.19 4.16
C PRO A 294 23.37 1.55 3.52
N ASP A 295 23.48 1.64 2.19
CA ASP A 295 23.21 2.83 1.38
C ASP A 295 21.74 2.94 0.94
N TRP A 296 20.88 2.00 1.33
CA TRP A 296 19.43 2.15 1.17
C TRP A 296 18.94 3.34 1.96
N SER A 297 18.10 4.16 1.33
CA SER A 297 17.69 5.46 1.87
C SER A 297 16.27 5.81 1.45
N PRO A 298 15.64 6.82 2.05
CA PRO A 298 14.29 7.23 1.66
C PRO A 298 14.16 7.61 0.17
N ARG A 299 15.26 7.99 -0.51
CA ARG A 299 15.27 8.24 -1.96
C ARG A 299 14.92 6.98 -2.76
N HIS A 300 15.33 5.80 -2.28
CA HIS A 300 15.02 4.54 -2.94
C HIS A 300 13.55 4.17 -2.76
N ASN A 301 12.97 4.39 -1.57
CA ASN A 301 11.54 4.17 -1.33
C ASN A 301 10.70 5.08 -2.23
N LEU A 302 11.04 6.38 -2.31
CA LEU A 302 10.37 7.32 -3.20
C LEU A 302 10.54 6.94 -4.67
N ALA A 303 11.72 6.48 -5.08
CA ALA A 303 11.98 6.04 -6.44
C ALA A 303 11.15 4.82 -6.84
N LEU A 304 11.00 3.83 -5.94
CA LEU A 304 10.11 2.69 -6.16
C LEU A 304 8.65 3.14 -6.29
N ALA A 305 8.18 4.03 -5.41
CA ALA A 305 6.81 4.53 -5.46
C ALA A 305 6.53 5.34 -6.73
N ALA A 306 7.43 6.25 -7.11
CA ALA A 306 7.33 7.00 -8.36
C ALA A 306 7.37 6.08 -9.58
N GLY A 307 8.25 5.07 -9.58
CA GLY A 307 8.34 4.09 -10.66
C GLY A 307 7.08 3.24 -10.80
N ALA A 308 6.45 2.84 -9.68
CA ALA A 308 5.18 2.12 -9.71
C ALA A 308 4.00 2.98 -10.16
N LEU A 309 4.09 4.30 -9.97
CA LEU A 309 3.01 5.25 -10.24
C LEU A 309 3.00 5.73 -11.69
N VAL A 310 4.16 5.84 -12.34
CA VAL A 310 4.26 6.35 -13.72
C VAL A 310 3.43 5.53 -14.72
N PRO A 311 3.56 4.19 -14.81
CA PRO A 311 2.75 3.45 -15.77
C PRO A 311 1.27 3.38 -15.38
N HIS A 312 0.97 3.50 -14.08
CA HIS A 312 -0.40 3.55 -13.58
C HIS A 312 -1.10 4.85 -14.02
N LEU A 313 -0.43 5.98 -13.91
CA LEU A 313 -0.91 7.27 -14.44
C LEU A 313 -1.03 7.26 -15.97
N ALA A 314 -0.10 6.59 -16.68
CA ALA A 314 -0.19 6.47 -18.13
C ALA A 314 -1.38 5.59 -18.56
N PHE A 315 -1.70 4.57 -17.76
CA PHE A 315 -2.88 3.73 -17.97
C PHE A 315 -4.18 4.50 -17.75
N ALA A 316 -4.22 5.41 -16.77
CA ALA A 316 -5.37 6.30 -16.53
C ALA A 316 -5.82 7.04 -17.80
N VAL A 317 -4.87 7.66 -18.51
CA VAL A 317 -5.12 8.39 -19.77
C VAL A 317 -5.59 7.48 -20.91
N ALA A 318 -5.26 6.19 -20.84
CA ALA A 318 -5.59 5.22 -21.88
C ALA A 318 -6.94 4.52 -21.64
N GLN A 319 -7.51 4.60 -20.44
CA GLN A 319 -8.79 3.99 -20.11
C GLN A 319 -9.91 5.03 -19.99
N GLN A 320 -11.15 4.59 -20.18
CA GLN A 320 -12.32 5.41 -19.87
C GLN A 320 -12.61 5.30 -18.37
N SER A 321 -13.08 6.40 -17.77
CA SER A 321 -13.61 6.37 -16.41
C SER A 321 -14.82 5.44 -16.32
N LEU A 322 -15.07 4.90 -15.11
CA LEU A 322 -16.24 4.05 -14.86
C LEU A 322 -17.57 4.78 -15.10
N VAL A 323 -17.56 6.10 -14.95
CA VAL A 323 -18.71 6.96 -15.24
C VAL A 323 -18.45 7.69 -16.55
N GLU A 324 -19.39 7.62 -17.47
CA GLU A 324 -19.31 8.36 -18.73
C GLU A 324 -19.35 9.87 -18.49
N VAL A 325 -18.28 10.55 -18.91
CA VAL A 325 -18.21 12.01 -18.98
C VAL A 325 -17.58 12.44 -20.32
N PRO A 326 -17.68 13.72 -20.73
CA PRO A 326 -17.04 14.18 -21.94
C PRO A 326 -15.52 13.99 -21.89
N LEU A 327 -14.90 13.49 -22.97
CA LEU A 327 -13.47 13.19 -23.06
C LEU A 327 -12.55 14.32 -22.56
N TRP A 328 -12.88 15.59 -22.86
CA TRP A 328 -12.05 16.72 -22.42
C TRP A 328 -12.01 16.87 -20.89
N LEU A 329 -13.07 16.44 -20.19
CA LEU A 329 -13.20 16.50 -18.75
C LEU A 329 -12.41 15.38 -18.08
N ASP A 330 -12.41 14.18 -18.66
CA ASP A 330 -11.53 13.07 -18.26
C ASP A 330 -10.07 13.47 -18.38
N LEU A 331 -9.66 13.94 -19.57
CA LEU A 331 -8.28 14.37 -19.81
C LEU A 331 -7.85 15.53 -18.91
N LEU A 332 -8.77 16.44 -18.57
CA LEU A 332 -8.50 17.51 -17.61
C LEU A 332 -8.26 16.94 -16.19
N GLY A 333 -9.08 15.97 -15.78
CA GLY A 333 -8.90 15.26 -14.52
C GLY A 333 -7.56 14.56 -14.45
N ASP A 334 -7.23 13.75 -15.45
CA ASP A 334 -5.94 13.06 -15.56
C ASP A 334 -4.78 14.05 -15.47
N LEU A 335 -4.84 15.16 -16.20
CA LEU A 335 -3.81 16.20 -16.16
C LEU A 335 -3.64 16.78 -14.75
N ILE A 336 -4.73 17.03 -14.03
CA ILE A 336 -4.71 17.52 -12.65
C ILE A 336 -4.03 16.49 -11.73
N PHE A 337 -4.42 15.21 -11.81
CA PHE A 337 -3.88 14.18 -10.92
C PHE A 337 -2.43 13.81 -11.26
N ILE A 338 -2.06 13.76 -12.53
CA ILE A 338 -0.67 13.61 -12.99
C ILE A 338 0.18 14.77 -12.48
N SER A 339 -0.30 16.01 -12.61
CA SER A 339 0.43 17.21 -12.17
C SER A 339 0.61 17.23 -10.65
N GLY A 340 -0.46 16.98 -9.90
CA GLY A 340 -0.43 16.94 -8.43
C GLY A 340 0.49 15.83 -7.89
N THR A 341 0.41 14.65 -8.49
CA THR A 341 1.26 13.51 -8.14
C THR A 341 2.73 13.78 -8.47
N THR A 342 3.01 14.37 -9.64
CA THR A 342 4.37 14.77 -10.02
C THR A 342 4.91 15.82 -9.06
N ALA A 343 4.10 16.81 -8.67
CA ALA A 343 4.47 17.80 -7.67
C ALA A 343 4.79 17.17 -6.31
N LEU A 344 4.01 16.17 -5.89
CA LEU A 344 4.25 15.42 -4.65
C LEU A 344 5.56 14.63 -4.69
N VAL A 345 5.86 13.95 -5.79
CA VAL A 345 7.14 13.24 -5.99
C VAL A 345 8.32 14.22 -5.97
N MET A 346 8.21 15.36 -6.66
CA MET A 346 9.25 16.39 -6.66
C MET A 346 9.47 17.00 -5.28
N ALA A 347 8.39 17.26 -4.53
CA ALA A 347 8.45 17.76 -3.17
C ALA A 347 9.13 16.75 -2.24
N GLY A 348 8.76 15.47 -2.35
CA GLY A 348 9.41 14.36 -1.63
C GLY A 348 10.89 14.26 -1.96
N TRP A 349 11.27 14.34 -3.24
CA TRP A 349 12.67 14.25 -3.67
C TRP A 349 13.53 15.37 -3.06
N ARG A 350 13.00 16.59 -3.05
CA ARG A 350 13.64 17.76 -2.42
C ARG A 350 13.67 17.66 -0.90
N ALA A 351 12.65 17.09 -0.27
CA ALA A 351 12.60 16.91 1.18
C ALA A 351 13.65 15.90 1.64
N VAL A 352 13.67 14.72 1.02
CA VAL A 352 14.67 13.68 1.31
C VAL A 352 16.09 14.19 1.05
N GLY A 353 16.28 15.00 0.01
CA GLY A 353 17.61 15.54 -0.31
C GLY A 353 18.16 16.53 0.73
N ARG A 354 17.29 17.22 1.46
CA ARG A 354 17.67 18.14 2.55
C ARG A 354 17.94 17.44 3.87
N SER A 355 17.52 16.17 4.01
CA SER A 355 17.70 15.36 5.22
C SER A 355 18.89 14.41 5.12
N ALA A 356 19.61 14.38 4.00
CA ALA A 356 20.87 13.65 3.89
C ALA A 356 21.98 14.43 4.62
N PRO A 357 22.73 13.80 5.54
CA PRO A 357 23.82 14.44 6.26
C PRO A 357 24.98 14.87 5.34
#